data_AF-A0AAD9IN73-F1
#
_entry.id   AF-A0AAD9IN73-F1
#
_cell.length_a   1.000
_cell.length_b   1.000
_cell.length_c   1.000
_cell.angle_alpha   90.00
_cell.angle_beta   90.00
_cell.angle_gamma   90.00
#
_symmetry.space_group_name_H-M   'P 1'
#
loop_
_entity.id
_entity.type
_entity.pdbx_description
1 polymer ?
#
loop_
_entity_poly.entity_id
_entity_poly.type
_entity_poly.pdbx_seq_one_letter_code
_entity_poly.pdbx_strand_id
1 'polypeptide(L)'
;MSLSKDQRIEDSIDWDVTQRITVEDPIPAHNAGYRLLARMGWVGGGLGRQGQGRPEPIPLLAGDNGIRAGLGRAEVDRQFTSIIARKALEVELQADEDEDRQVRREAEAARVTRIQEDVTDILKTFFCEICHKQYQTAMQMEEHLSSYDHHHRKRMAETRAMLLRAGGTAAVLRRSLQSRRPNR
;
A
#
# COMPACT_ATOMS: atom_id res chain seq x y z
N MET A 1 2.54 0.67 -43.34
CA MET A 1 1.88 -0.61 -43.05
C MET A 1 2.76 -1.36 -42.06
N SER A 2 2.47 -1.26 -40.77
CA SER A 2 3.24 -1.92 -39.70
C SER A 2 2.68 -3.32 -39.48
N LEU A 3 3.47 -4.34 -39.75
CA LEU A 3 3.10 -5.74 -39.49
C LEU A 3 3.10 -5.98 -37.97
N SER A 4 2.06 -6.64 -37.49
CA SER A 4 1.88 -7.06 -36.08
C SER A 4 3.04 -7.97 -35.66
N LYS A 5 3.54 -7.79 -34.43
CA LYS A 5 4.62 -8.61 -33.84
C LYS A 5 4.24 -10.09 -33.66
N ASP A 6 2.97 -10.44 -33.85
CA ASP A 6 2.42 -11.80 -33.69
C ASP A 6 2.12 -12.51 -35.01
N GLN A 7 2.66 -12.06 -36.15
CA GLN A 7 2.67 -12.92 -37.35
C GLN A 7 3.70 -14.04 -37.18
N ARG A 8 3.31 -15.11 -36.49
CA ARG A 8 4.00 -16.40 -36.59
C ARG A 8 3.94 -16.82 -38.06
N ILE A 9 5.10 -17.15 -38.61
CA ILE A 9 5.22 -17.74 -39.96
C ILE A 9 4.64 -19.16 -39.84
N GLU A 10 3.33 -19.30 -39.97
CA GLU A 10 2.65 -20.61 -39.93
C GLU A 10 2.46 -21.21 -41.33
N ASP A 11 2.67 -20.40 -42.37
CA ASP A 11 2.35 -20.75 -43.77
C ASP A 11 3.40 -21.61 -44.48
N SER A 12 4.50 -22.01 -43.82
CA SER A 12 5.58 -22.75 -44.49
C SER A 12 5.71 -24.21 -44.08
N ILE A 13 4.89 -24.70 -43.15
CA ILE A 13 4.99 -26.08 -42.63
C ILE A 13 3.62 -26.75 -42.78
N ASP A 14 3.59 -27.83 -43.55
CA ASP A 14 2.43 -28.69 -43.66
C ASP A 14 2.32 -29.56 -42.40
N TRP A 15 1.40 -29.19 -41.50
CA TRP A 15 1.17 -29.87 -40.23
C TRP A 15 0.40 -31.19 -40.38
N ASP A 16 -0.22 -31.45 -41.53
CA ASP A 16 -0.91 -32.72 -41.79
C ASP A 16 0.09 -33.86 -42.09
N VAL A 17 1.26 -33.50 -42.64
CA VAL A 17 2.35 -34.45 -42.94
C VAL A 17 3.41 -34.48 -41.83
N THR A 18 3.57 -33.38 -41.08
CA THR A 18 4.65 -33.25 -40.09
C THR A 18 4.22 -33.78 -38.72
N GLN A 19 4.79 -34.90 -38.30
CA GLN A 19 4.57 -35.41 -36.94
C GLN A 19 5.30 -34.51 -35.92
N ARG A 20 4.54 -33.91 -34.99
CA ARG A 20 5.09 -33.22 -33.82
C ARG A 20 5.55 -34.27 -32.80
N ILE A 21 6.82 -34.24 -32.45
CA ILE A 21 7.40 -35.09 -31.41
C ILE A 21 7.62 -34.20 -30.17
N THR A 22 7.18 -34.67 -29.00
CA THR A 22 7.42 -34.00 -27.72
C THR A 22 8.76 -34.46 -27.14
N VAL A 23 9.27 -33.79 -26.11
CA VAL A 23 10.56 -34.16 -25.49
C VAL A 23 10.43 -35.48 -24.72
N GLU A 24 9.21 -35.79 -24.31
CA GLU A 24 8.82 -36.92 -23.46
C GLU A 24 8.63 -38.22 -24.27
N ASP A 25 8.31 -38.10 -25.56
CA ASP A 25 8.03 -39.26 -26.42
C ASP A 25 9.31 -39.82 -27.06
N PRO A 26 9.59 -41.13 -26.93
CA PRO A 26 10.74 -41.74 -27.59
C PRO A 26 10.58 -41.73 -29.12
N ILE A 27 11.71 -41.67 -29.84
CA ILE A 27 11.72 -41.67 -31.31
C ILE A 27 11.04 -42.96 -31.83
N PRO A 28 10.03 -42.86 -32.70
CA PRO A 28 9.28 -44.03 -33.15
C PRO A 28 10.11 -44.92 -34.07
N ALA A 29 9.81 -46.23 -34.07
CA ALA A 29 10.60 -47.22 -34.81
C ALA A 29 10.63 -47.03 -36.34
N HIS A 30 9.65 -46.31 -36.90
CA HIS A 30 9.59 -46.01 -38.33
C HIS A 30 10.58 -44.89 -38.73
N ASN A 31 11.07 -44.10 -37.77
CA ASN A 31 11.99 -43.00 -38.04
C ASN A 31 13.30 -43.54 -38.61
N ALA A 32 13.82 -42.89 -39.66
CA ALA A 32 15.07 -43.30 -40.30
C ALA A 32 16.25 -43.34 -39.30
N GLY A 33 16.35 -42.36 -38.40
CA GLY A 33 17.37 -42.29 -37.35
C GLY A 33 17.30 -43.45 -36.38
N TYR A 34 16.10 -43.84 -35.93
CA TYR A 34 15.90 -45.02 -35.08
C TYR A 34 16.39 -46.30 -35.76
N ARG A 35 16.02 -46.50 -37.04
CA ARG A 35 16.42 -47.68 -37.83
C ARG A 35 17.92 -47.74 -38.06
N LEU A 36 18.58 -46.60 -38.25
CA LEU A 36 20.03 -46.51 -38.39
C LEU A 36 20.73 -46.87 -37.07
N LEU A 37 20.28 -46.30 -35.94
CA LEU A 37 20.84 -46.61 -34.62
C LEU A 37 20.67 -48.10 -34.28
N ALA A 38 19.49 -48.67 -34.52
CA ALA A 38 19.22 -50.09 -34.31
C ALA A 38 20.17 -51.00 -35.12
N ARG A 39 20.48 -50.62 -36.38
CA ARG A 39 21.45 -51.35 -37.22
C ARG A 39 22.88 -51.27 -36.70
N MET A 40 23.22 -50.22 -35.94
CA MET A 40 24.50 -50.07 -35.27
C MET A 40 24.56 -50.80 -33.92
N GLY A 41 23.54 -51.58 -33.57
CA GLY A 41 23.48 -52.37 -32.34
C GLY A 41 22.91 -51.62 -31.13
N TRP A 42 22.33 -50.44 -31.33
CA TRP A 42 21.62 -49.74 -30.26
C TRP A 42 20.28 -50.42 -29.97
N VAL A 43 20.06 -50.78 -28.70
CA VAL A 43 18.85 -51.49 -28.24
C VAL A 43 17.91 -50.60 -27.41
N GLY A 44 18.23 -49.30 -27.30
CA GLY A 44 17.52 -48.35 -26.44
C GLY A 44 18.41 -47.79 -25.33
N GLY A 45 17.88 -46.79 -24.62
CA GLY A 45 18.58 -46.14 -23.50
C GLY A 45 19.77 -45.26 -23.91
N GLY A 46 20.66 -45.02 -22.96
CA GLY A 46 21.85 -44.19 -23.13
C GLY A 46 22.88 -44.78 -24.09
N LEU A 47 23.61 -43.92 -24.81
CA LEU A 47 24.71 -44.36 -25.67
C LEU A 47 26.00 -44.62 -24.87
N GLY A 48 26.85 -45.52 -25.34
CA GLY A 48 28.17 -45.80 -24.76
C GLY A 48 28.42 -47.31 -24.57
N ARG A 49 29.68 -47.67 -24.26
CA ARG A 49 30.11 -49.08 -24.12
C ARG A 49 29.24 -49.91 -23.16
N GLN A 50 28.71 -49.30 -22.10
CA GLN A 50 27.81 -49.93 -21.13
C GLN A 50 26.45 -49.21 -21.06
N GLY A 51 26.14 -48.37 -22.06
CA GLY A 51 24.94 -47.53 -22.03
C GLY A 51 24.98 -46.39 -21.01
N GLN A 52 26.18 -45.91 -20.66
CA GLN A 52 26.40 -44.90 -19.62
C GLN A 52 25.97 -43.47 -20.00
N GLY A 53 25.63 -43.23 -21.26
CA GLY A 53 25.18 -41.93 -21.73
C GLY A 53 23.80 -41.59 -21.18
N ARG A 54 23.43 -40.30 -21.23
CA ARG A 54 22.10 -39.89 -20.80
C ARG A 54 21.07 -40.30 -21.86
N PRO A 55 19.97 -40.99 -21.49
CA PRO A 55 18.94 -41.39 -22.44
C PRO A 55 18.06 -40.22 -22.89
N GLU A 56 17.92 -39.21 -22.03
CA GLU A 56 17.07 -38.04 -22.27
C GLU A 56 17.87 -36.86 -22.85
N PRO A 57 17.27 -36.03 -23.71
CA PRO A 57 17.90 -34.83 -24.26
C PRO A 57 18.21 -33.79 -23.18
N ILE A 58 19.19 -32.91 -23.42
CA ILE A 58 19.58 -31.87 -22.43
C ILE A 58 18.48 -30.82 -22.40
N PRO A 59 17.84 -30.59 -21.24
CA PRO A 59 16.87 -29.51 -21.15
C PRO A 59 17.60 -28.19 -21.41
N LEU A 60 17.05 -27.39 -22.30
CA LEU A 60 17.51 -26.03 -22.50
C LEU A 60 17.07 -25.22 -21.27
N LEU A 61 17.99 -25.03 -20.32
CA LEU A 61 17.74 -24.25 -19.11
C LEU A 61 17.65 -22.73 -19.39
N ALA A 62 17.88 -22.32 -20.63
CA ALA A 62 17.99 -20.93 -21.03
C ALA A 62 16.77 -20.48 -21.84
N GLY A 63 15.79 -19.84 -21.18
CA GLY A 63 15.06 -18.68 -21.74
C GLY A 63 14.14 -18.90 -22.94
N ASP A 64 13.56 -20.08 -23.14
CA ASP A 64 12.62 -20.35 -24.25
C ASP A 64 11.29 -19.58 -24.19
N ASN A 65 11.07 -18.78 -23.15
CA ASN A 65 10.02 -17.75 -23.14
C ASN A 65 10.36 -16.53 -24.02
N GLY A 66 11.41 -16.58 -24.85
CA GLY A 66 11.82 -15.48 -25.73
C GLY A 66 12.39 -14.28 -24.97
N ILE A 67 12.58 -14.42 -23.65
CA ILE A 67 13.12 -13.37 -22.80
C ILE A 67 14.64 -13.46 -22.91
N ARG A 68 15.20 -12.66 -23.82
CA ARG A 68 16.66 -12.41 -23.93
C ARG A 68 17.15 -11.57 -22.76
N ALA A 69 16.94 -12.05 -21.54
CA ALA A 69 17.51 -11.46 -20.35
C ALA A 69 19.01 -11.80 -20.31
N GLY A 70 19.86 -10.81 -20.02
CA GLY A 70 21.29 -11.05 -19.83
C GLY A 70 21.54 -12.05 -18.69
N LEU A 71 22.66 -12.77 -18.76
CA LEU A 71 23.08 -13.65 -17.67
C LEU A 71 23.10 -12.87 -16.34
N GLY A 72 22.46 -13.40 -15.30
CA GLY A 72 22.34 -12.74 -13.98
C GLY A 72 21.19 -11.73 -13.86
N ARG A 73 20.51 -11.34 -14.95
CA ARG A 73 19.38 -10.40 -14.91
C ARG A 73 18.18 -10.94 -14.12
N ALA A 74 17.92 -12.24 -14.22
CA ALA A 74 16.83 -12.88 -13.48
C ALA A 74 16.99 -12.75 -11.96
N GLU A 75 18.23 -12.75 -11.45
CA GLU A 75 18.48 -12.60 -10.02
C GLU A 75 18.22 -11.17 -9.54
N VAL A 76 18.62 -10.19 -10.35
CA VAL A 76 18.30 -8.78 -10.12
C VAL A 76 16.79 -8.56 -10.15
N ASP A 77 16.10 -9.08 -11.17
CA ASP A 77 14.65 -8.93 -11.29
C ASP A 77 13.91 -9.57 -10.10
N ARG A 78 14.38 -10.70 -9.54
CA ARG A 78 13.79 -11.28 -8.31
C ARG A 78 13.92 -10.36 -7.09
N GLN A 79 15.10 -9.77 -6.90
CA GLN A 79 15.33 -8.85 -5.79
C GLN A 79 14.39 -7.63 -5.88
N PHE A 80 14.22 -7.07 -7.08
CA PHE A 80 13.34 -5.91 -7.26
C PHE A 80 11.85 -6.25 -7.35
N THR A 81 11.46 -7.40 -7.91
CA THR A 81 10.05 -7.81 -8.00
C THR A 81 9.43 -8.09 -6.63
N SER A 82 10.22 -8.54 -5.65
CA SER A 82 9.77 -8.68 -4.25
C SER A 82 9.30 -7.36 -3.63
N ILE A 83 9.81 -6.22 -4.13
CA ILE A 83 9.43 -4.88 -3.69
C ILE A 83 8.16 -4.38 -4.42
N ILE A 84 7.90 -4.90 -5.63
CA ILE A 84 6.77 -4.49 -6.48
C ILE A 84 5.50 -5.29 -6.17
N ALA A 85 5.62 -6.48 -5.60
CA ALA A 85 4.45 -7.22 -5.11
C ALA A 85 3.73 -6.38 -4.05
N ARG A 86 2.46 -6.03 -4.31
CA ARG A 86 1.64 -5.22 -3.40
C ARG A 86 1.60 -5.93 -2.04
N LYS A 87 2.18 -5.29 -1.02
CA LYS A 87 2.01 -5.72 0.38
C LYS A 87 0.51 -5.76 0.66
N ALA A 88 -0.02 -6.91 1.08
CA ALA A 88 -1.43 -7.06 1.41
C ALA A 88 -1.84 -5.94 2.39
N LEU A 89 -2.93 -5.25 2.09
CA LEU A 89 -3.42 -4.20 2.98
C LEU A 89 -3.86 -4.84 4.29
N GLU A 90 -3.73 -4.09 5.38
CA GLU A 90 -4.14 -4.53 6.71
C GLU A 90 -5.63 -4.94 6.74
N VAL A 91 -6.45 -4.30 5.89
CA VAL A 91 -7.87 -4.63 5.65
C VAL A 91 -8.06 -5.99 4.98
N GLU A 92 -7.19 -6.38 4.05
CA GLU A 92 -7.27 -7.68 3.38
C GLU A 92 -6.84 -8.80 4.33
N LEU A 93 -5.79 -8.55 5.11
CA LEU A 93 -5.38 -9.43 6.20
C LEU A 93 -6.49 -9.59 7.24
N GLN A 94 -7.30 -8.54 7.49
CA GLN A 94 -8.42 -8.55 8.43
C GLN A 94 -9.64 -9.40 8.04
N ALA A 95 -9.81 -9.68 6.74
CA ALA A 95 -10.96 -10.44 6.26
C ALA A 95 -10.90 -11.93 6.64
N ASP A 96 -9.70 -12.48 6.84
CA ASP A 96 -9.46 -13.90 7.09
C ASP A 96 -9.04 -14.21 8.55
N GLU A 97 -9.33 -13.31 9.50
CA GLU A 97 -8.76 -13.42 10.86
C GLU A 97 -9.64 -14.16 11.86
N ASP A 98 -8.98 -14.97 12.69
CA ASP A 98 -9.58 -15.59 13.87
C ASP A 98 -10.12 -14.52 14.85
N GLU A 99 -11.29 -14.79 15.45
CA GLU A 99 -12.01 -13.88 16.36
C GLU A 99 -11.11 -13.35 17.51
N ASP A 100 -10.21 -14.19 18.04
CA ASP A 100 -9.28 -13.83 19.11
C ASP A 100 -8.30 -12.71 18.72
N ARG A 101 -7.90 -12.62 17.44
CA ARG A 101 -7.02 -11.55 16.96
C ARG A 101 -7.77 -10.24 16.76
N GLN A 102 -9.05 -10.31 16.39
CA GLN A 102 -9.92 -9.13 16.30
C GLN A 102 -10.08 -8.51 17.69
N VAL A 103 -10.39 -9.31 18.70
CA VAL A 103 -10.53 -8.85 20.10
C VAL A 103 -9.26 -8.20 20.63
N ARG A 104 -8.07 -8.77 20.36
CA ARG A 104 -6.78 -8.19 20.80
C ARG A 104 -6.54 -6.80 20.21
N ARG A 105 -6.83 -6.61 18.92
CA ARG A 105 -6.68 -5.30 18.26
C ARG A 105 -7.72 -4.31 18.70
N GLU A 106 -8.97 -4.70 18.84
CA GLU A 106 -10.01 -3.82 19.35
C GLU A 106 -9.67 -3.34 20.77
N ALA A 107 -9.14 -4.23 21.61
CA ALA A 107 -8.65 -3.87 22.93
C ALA A 107 -7.45 -2.91 22.88
N GLU A 108 -6.52 -3.09 21.93
CA GLU A 108 -5.38 -2.18 21.74
C GLU A 108 -5.80 -0.82 21.19
N ALA A 109 -6.67 -0.80 20.16
CA ALA A 109 -7.26 0.40 19.60
C ALA A 109 -8.04 1.18 20.67
N ALA A 110 -8.86 0.50 21.47
CA ALA A 110 -9.59 1.11 22.58
C ALA A 110 -8.66 1.66 23.67
N ARG A 111 -7.49 1.05 23.89
CA ARG A 111 -6.47 1.61 24.80
C ARG A 111 -5.84 2.87 24.21
N VAL A 112 -5.49 2.84 22.93
CA VAL A 112 -4.87 3.99 22.26
C VAL A 112 -5.84 5.18 22.22
N THR A 113 -7.12 4.96 21.91
CA THR A 113 -8.11 6.05 21.91
C THR A 113 -8.29 6.66 23.29
N ARG A 114 -8.36 5.85 24.35
CA ARG A 114 -8.41 6.35 25.74
C ARG A 114 -7.19 7.19 26.10
N ILE A 115 -6.00 6.72 25.76
CA ILE A 115 -4.75 7.47 25.99
C ILE A 115 -4.79 8.80 25.22
N GLN A 116 -5.28 8.80 23.97
CA GLN A 116 -5.42 10.04 23.20
C GLN A 116 -6.40 11.02 23.85
N GLU A 117 -7.56 10.55 24.32
CA GLU A 117 -8.54 11.36 25.05
C GLU A 117 -7.91 11.97 26.31
N ASP A 118 -7.25 11.16 27.14
CA ASP A 118 -6.55 11.60 28.35
C ASP A 118 -5.48 12.65 28.04
N VAL A 119 -4.68 12.44 26.99
CA VAL A 119 -3.68 13.41 26.55
C VAL A 119 -4.34 14.71 26.11
N THR A 120 -5.45 14.66 25.37
CA THR A 120 -6.15 15.89 24.96
C THR A 120 -6.71 16.64 26.16
N ASP A 121 -7.23 15.94 27.17
CA ASP A 121 -7.76 16.56 28.38
C ASP A 121 -6.67 17.20 29.23
N ILE A 122 -5.51 16.55 29.36
CA ILE A 122 -4.33 17.13 30.00
C ILE A 122 -3.89 18.39 29.25
N LEU A 123 -3.80 18.35 27.91
CA LEU A 123 -3.38 19.50 27.12
C LEU A 123 -4.35 20.69 27.24
N LYS A 124 -5.66 20.45 27.42
CA LYS A 124 -6.66 21.51 27.67
C LYS A 124 -6.36 22.30 28.95
N THR A 125 -5.80 21.67 29.99
CA THR A 125 -5.44 22.37 31.24
C THR A 125 -4.35 23.43 31.04
N PHE A 126 -3.48 23.23 30.04
CA PHE A 126 -2.42 24.16 29.68
C PHE A 126 -2.77 25.06 28.49
N PHE A 127 -4.07 25.20 28.17
CA PHE A 127 -4.55 26.12 27.15
C PHE A 127 -5.26 27.35 27.75
N CYS A 128 -4.90 28.55 27.29
CA CYS A 128 -5.58 29.79 27.66
C CYS A 128 -6.56 30.22 26.56
N GLU A 129 -7.87 30.17 26.84
CA GLU A 129 -8.93 30.51 25.88
C GLU A 129 -9.00 32.00 25.52
N ILE A 130 -8.57 32.89 26.42
CA ILE A 130 -8.66 34.36 26.22
C ILE A 130 -7.53 34.87 25.30
N CYS A 131 -6.36 34.23 25.42
CA CYS A 131 -5.17 34.59 24.67
C CYS A 131 -4.91 33.65 23.48
N HIS A 132 -5.62 32.53 23.41
CA HIS A 132 -5.41 31.43 22.46
C HIS A 132 -3.95 30.97 22.42
N LYS A 133 -3.39 30.66 23.60
CA LYS A 133 -1.99 30.21 23.76
C LYS A 133 -1.94 28.89 24.51
N GLN A 134 -1.15 27.96 24.00
CA GLN A 134 -0.81 26.70 24.64
C GLN A 134 0.51 26.84 25.42
N TYR A 135 0.54 26.33 26.64
CA TYR A 135 1.72 26.29 27.51
C TYR A 135 2.16 24.83 27.70
N GLN A 136 3.44 24.63 28.02
CA GLN A 136 3.98 23.28 28.17
C GLN A 136 4.00 22.79 29.63
N THR A 137 3.99 23.71 30.59
CA THR A 137 4.07 23.38 32.02
C THR A 137 3.03 24.16 32.82
N ALA A 138 2.63 23.62 33.97
CA ALA A 138 1.70 24.26 34.89
C ALA A 138 2.21 25.65 35.33
N MET A 139 3.49 25.75 35.65
CA MET A 139 4.12 27.00 36.09
C MET A 139 4.04 28.12 35.05
N GLN A 140 4.27 27.81 33.77
CA GLN A 140 4.15 28.79 32.68
C GLN A 140 2.70 29.26 32.48
N MET A 141 1.74 28.35 32.63
CA MET A 141 0.32 28.69 32.55
C MET A 141 -0.07 29.62 33.71
N GLU A 142 0.32 29.30 34.95
CA GLU A 142 0.04 30.11 36.12
C GLU A 142 0.67 31.51 36.02
N GLU A 143 1.93 31.59 35.60
CA GLU A 143 2.59 32.87 35.33
C GLU A 143 1.82 33.70 34.31
N HIS A 144 1.39 33.08 33.21
CA HIS A 144 0.55 33.75 32.22
C HIS A 144 -0.76 34.28 32.82
N LEU A 145 -1.49 33.46 33.59
CA LEU A 145 -2.75 33.86 34.20
C LEU A 145 -2.60 35.02 35.19
N SER A 146 -1.44 35.10 35.86
CA SER A 146 -1.10 36.19 36.78
C SER A 146 -0.56 37.46 36.09
N SER A 147 -0.18 37.37 34.81
CA SER A 147 0.41 38.48 34.07
C SER A 147 -0.57 39.65 33.87
N TYR A 148 -0.04 40.88 33.92
CA TYR A 148 -0.83 42.10 33.74
C TYR A 148 -1.63 42.10 32.43
N ASP A 149 -1.01 41.65 31.33
CA ASP A 149 -1.63 41.59 30.00
C ASP A 149 -2.81 40.61 29.95
N HIS A 150 -2.67 39.45 30.60
CA HIS A 150 -3.77 38.49 30.70
C HIS A 150 -4.95 39.08 31.46
N HIS A 151 -4.71 39.71 32.61
CA HIS A 151 -5.76 40.35 33.41
C HIS A 151 -6.49 41.45 32.63
N HIS A 152 -5.76 42.28 31.87
CA HIS A 152 -6.38 43.33 31.07
C HIS A 152 -7.25 42.74 29.97
N ARG A 153 -6.74 41.74 29.25
CA ARG A 153 -7.49 41.03 28.18
C ARG A 153 -8.72 40.31 28.73
N LYS A 154 -8.60 39.71 29.93
CA LYS A 154 -9.71 39.07 30.65
C LYS A 154 -10.81 40.06 30.99
N ARG A 155 -10.50 41.21 31.60
CA ARG A 155 -11.50 42.26 31.92
C ARG A 155 -12.22 42.77 30.67
N MET A 156 -11.50 42.95 29.57
CA MET A 156 -12.08 43.35 28.29
C MET A 156 -13.03 42.29 27.73
N ALA A 157 -12.64 41.02 27.80
CA ALA A 157 -13.47 39.89 27.37
C ALA A 157 -14.75 39.77 28.23
N GLU A 158 -14.65 39.91 29.55
CA GLU A 158 -15.78 39.91 30.48
C GLU A 158 -16.76 41.06 30.19
N THR A 159 -16.24 42.27 29.96
CA THR A 159 -17.05 43.44 29.59
C THR A 159 -17.81 43.18 28.29
N ARG A 160 -17.12 42.63 27.27
CA ARG A 160 -17.73 42.26 25.99
C ARG A 160 -18.81 41.18 26.15
N ALA A 161 -18.53 40.15 26.95
CA ALA A 161 -19.49 39.08 27.24
C ALA A 161 -20.74 39.59 27.95
N MET A 162 -20.58 40.53 28.89
CA MET A 162 -21.69 41.17 29.60
C MET A 162 -22.55 42.02 28.66
N LEU A 163 -21.94 42.78 27.73
CA LEU A 163 -22.65 43.55 26.70
C LEU A 163 -23.42 42.65 25.72
N LEU A 164 -22.83 41.52 25.33
CA LEU A 164 -23.48 40.53 24.48
C LEU A 164 -24.69 39.90 25.20
N ARG A 165 -24.52 39.49 26.47
CA ARG A 165 -25.61 38.94 27.31
C ARG A 165 -26.71 39.95 27.62
N ALA A 166 -26.38 41.23 27.72
CA ALA A 166 -27.34 42.31 27.91
C ALA A 166 -28.11 42.71 26.63
N GLY A 167 -27.98 41.94 25.53
CA GLY A 167 -28.71 42.21 24.29
C GLY A 167 -28.11 43.36 23.49
N GLY A 168 -26.78 43.30 23.28
CA GLY A 168 -25.94 44.30 22.62
C GLY A 168 -26.21 44.51 21.12
N THR A 169 -27.44 44.92 20.79
CA THR A 169 -27.87 45.70 19.62
C THR A 169 -29.16 46.44 19.97
N ALA A 170 -30.07 45.81 20.72
CA ALA A 170 -31.38 46.38 21.07
C ALA A 170 -31.32 47.56 22.06
N ALA A 171 -30.42 47.54 23.05
CA ALA A 171 -30.30 48.61 24.04
C ALA A 171 -29.66 49.90 23.48
N VAL A 172 -28.67 49.76 22.60
CA VAL A 172 -27.99 50.90 21.94
C VAL A 172 -28.91 51.56 20.91
N LEU A 173 -29.68 50.76 20.14
CA LEU A 173 -30.66 51.27 19.18
C LEU A 173 -31.87 51.93 19.87
N ARG A 174 -32.33 51.41 21.02
CA ARG A 174 -33.40 52.05 21.80
C ARG A 174 -33.01 53.42 22.35
N ARG A 175 -31.77 53.58 22.82
CA ARG A 175 -31.27 54.86 23.37
C ARG A 175 -31.11 55.93 22.28
N SER A 176 -30.68 55.56 21.07
CA SER A 176 -30.56 56.50 19.94
C SER A 176 -31.90 56.91 19.31
N LEU A 177 -32.93 56.07 19.41
CA LEU A 177 -34.31 56.39 18.99
C LEU A 177 -35.05 57.28 20.01
N GLN A 178 -34.75 57.17 21.31
CA GLN A 178 -35.34 58.03 22.34
C GLN A 178 -34.76 59.45 22.36
N SER A 179 -33.49 59.63 22.01
CA SER A 179 -32.85 60.95 21.92
C SER A 179 -33.23 61.76 20.67
N ARG A 180 -34.01 61.20 19.74
CA ARG A 180 -34.47 61.86 18.50
C ARG A 180 -35.94 62.28 18.52
N ARG A 181 -36.65 62.16 19.64
CA ARG A 181 -38.05 62.64 19.74
C ARG A 181 -38.05 64.16 20.00
N PRO A 182 -38.56 64.99 19.08
CA PRO A 182 -38.69 66.42 19.35
C PRO A 182 -39.76 66.65 20.42
N ASN A 183 -39.45 67.56 21.34
CA ASN A 183 -40.35 68.01 22.40
C ASN A 183 -41.55 68.72 21.76
N ARG A 184 -42.77 68.31 22.11
CA ARG A 184 -44.02 68.87 21.58
C ARG A 184 -44.67 69.76 22.63
#